data_AF-A0A2W7NHY6-F1
#
_entry.id   AF-A0A2W7NHY6-F1
#
_cell.length_a   1.000
_cell.length_b   1.000
_cell.length_c   1.000
_cell.angle_alpha   90.00
_cell.angle_beta   90.00
_cell.angle_gamma   90.00
#
_symmetry.space_group_name_H-M   'P 1'
#
loop_
_entity.id
_entity.type
_entity.pdbx_description
1 polymer ?
#
loop_
_entity_poly.entity_id
_entity_poly.type
_entity_poly.pdbx_seq_one_letter_code
_entity_poly.pdbx_strand_id
1 'polypeptide(L)' 'MQKHALGTPRNVSKNKTILINSDIIQEDNKRYEFVDPAFELWLKKQYLNQSYTT' A
#
# COMPACT_ATOMS: atom_id res chain seq x y z
N MET A 1 -1.74 -22.49 6.27
CA MET A 1 -1.71 -21.27 7.12
C MET A 1 -1.25 -20.09 6.27
N GLN A 2 -2.13 -19.13 5.95
CA GLN A 2 -1.67 -17.83 5.48
C GLN A 2 -1.53 -16.90 6.69
N LYS A 3 -0.29 -16.60 7.09
CA LYS A 3 0.04 -15.76 8.25
C LYS A 3 -0.61 -14.36 8.21
N HIS A 4 -1.02 -13.91 7.03
CA HIS A 4 -1.47 -12.53 6.78
C HIS A 4 -2.86 -12.42 6.12
N ALA A 5 -3.58 -13.54 5.92
CA ALA A 5 -4.91 -13.56 5.29
C ALA A 5 -5.05 -12.66 4.03
N LEU A 6 -4.02 -12.60 3.18
CA LEU A 6 -3.92 -11.68 2.05
C LEU A 6 -4.76 -12.11 0.83
N GLY A 7 -5.51 -13.20 0.95
CA GLY A 7 -6.21 -13.83 -0.17
C GLY A 7 -5.27 -14.65 -1.05
N THR A 8 -5.64 -14.86 -2.31
CA THR A 8 -4.84 -15.69 -3.23
C THR A 8 -3.62 -14.91 -3.76
N PRO A 9 -2.50 -15.59 -4.12
CA PRO A 9 -1.35 -14.92 -4.75
C PRO A 9 -1.71 -14.12 -6.01
N ARG A 10 -2.72 -14.60 -6.75
CA ARG A 10 -3.28 -13.91 -7.91
C ARG A 10 -3.93 -12.56 -7.53
N ASN A 11 -4.70 -12.53 -6.44
CA ASN A 11 -5.32 -11.30 -5.97
C ASN A 11 -4.27 -10.29 -5.48
N VAL A 12 -3.25 -10.76 -4.76
CA VAL A 12 -2.12 -9.91 -4.33
C VAL A 12 -1.40 -9.29 -5.53
N SER A 13 -1.13 -10.09 -6.56
CA SER A 13 -0.48 -9.62 -7.80
C SER A 13 -1.36 -8.60 -8.54
N LYS A 14 -2.67 -8.86 -8.62
CA LYS A 14 -3.64 -7.94 -9.23
C LYS A 14 -3.69 -6.60 -8.49
N ASN A 15 -3.76 -6.63 -7.16
CA ASN A 15 -3.77 -5.43 -6.33
C ASN A 15 -2.49 -4.62 -6.49
N LYS A 16 -1.32 -5.27 -6.54
CA LYS A 16 -0.04 -4.60 -6.83
C LYS A 16 -0.12 -3.82 -8.14
N THR A 17 -0.56 -4.46 -9.24
CA THR A 17 -0.66 -3.80 -10.54
C THR A 17 -1.63 -2.60 -10.52
N ILE A 18 -2.76 -2.73 -9.83
CA ILE A 18 -3.73 -1.62 -9.69
C ILE A 18 -3.09 -0.44 -8.96
N LEU A 19 -2.39 -0.68 -7.85
CA LEU A 19 -1.76 0.38 -7.06
C LEU A 19 -0.64 1.10 -7.84
N ILE A 20 0.13 0.37 -8.65
CA ILE A 20 1.16 0.96 -9.54
C ILE A 20 0.50 1.80 -10.64
N ASN A 21 -0.49 1.24 -11.34
CA ASN A 21 -1.16 1.93 -12.45
C ASN A 21 -2.00 3.14 -12.01
N SER A 22 -2.29 3.25 -10.71
CA SER A 22 -3.04 4.36 -10.11
C SER A 22 -2.12 5.41 -9.50
N ASP A 23 -0.81 5.32 -9.72
CA ASP A 23 0.20 6.22 -9.14
C ASP A 23 0.08 6.34 -7.61
N ILE A 24 -0.24 5.24 -6.93
CA ILE A 24 -0.27 5.18 -5.46
C ILE A 24 1.08 4.69 -4.93
N ILE A 25 1.64 3.67 -5.57
CA ILE A 25 2.98 3.14 -5.26
C ILE A 25 3.82 3.05 -6.52
N GLN A 26 5.14 3.15 -6.38
CA GLN A 26 6.09 2.83 -7.45
C GLN A 26 7.00 1.67 -7.04
N GLU A 27 7.55 0.97 -8.03
CA GLU A 27 8.59 -0.02 -7.83
C GLU A 27 9.95 0.56 -8.22
N ASP A 28 10.83 0.78 -7.25
CA ASP A 28 12.22 1.18 -7.49
C ASP A 28 13.17 0.14 -6.91
N ASN A 29 14.09 -0.39 -7.72
CA ASN A 29 15.15 -1.30 -7.26
C ASN A 29 14.68 -2.44 -6.31
N LYS A 30 13.54 -3.08 -6.62
CA LYS A 30 12.88 -4.12 -5.82
C LYS A 30 12.32 -3.64 -4.47
N ARG A 31 12.14 -2.33 -4.30
CA ARG A 31 11.43 -1.70 -3.19
C ARG A 31 10.15 -1.07 -3.70
N TYR A 32 9.17 -0.93 -2.80
CA TYR A 32 7.94 -0.21 -3.08
C TYR A 32 7.89 1.05 -2.24
N GLU A 33 7.61 2.16 -2.89
CA GLU A 33 7.51 3.48 -2.25
C GLU A 33 6.14 4.08 -2.55
N PHE A 34 5.58 4.83 -1.59
CA PHE A 34 4.39 5.63 -1.84
C PHE A 34 4.75 6.83 -2.69
N VAL A 35 4.01 7.02 -3.78
CA VAL A 35 4.11 8.21 -4.63
C VAL A 35 2.90 9.13 -4.45
N ASP A 36 1.85 8.68 -3.76
CA ASP A 36 0.73 9.48 -3.29
C ASP A 36 0.85 9.76 -1.77
N PRO A 37 1.27 10.97 -1.39
CA PRO A 37 1.38 11.36 0.02
C PRO A 37 0.03 11.39 0.75
N ALA A 38 -1.06 11.69 0.06
CA ALA A 38 -2.39 11.73 0.66
C ALA A 38 -2.85 10.32 1.03
N PHE A 39 -2.62 9.35 0.14
CA PHE A 39 -2.88 7.94 0.44
C PHE A 39 -2.05 7.44 1.62
N GLU A 40 -0.75 7.76 1.65
CA GLU A 40 0.14 7.38 2.75
C GLU A 40 -0.35 7.95 4.09
N LEU A 41 -0.69 9.24 4.14
CA LEU A 41 -1.21 9.89 5.34
C LEU A 41 -2.53 9.27 5.80
N TRP A 42 -3.46 9.03 4.86
CA TRP A 42 -4.73 8.38 5.14
C TRP A 42 -4.54 6.97 5.70
N LEU A 43 -3.72 6.13 5.05
CA LEU A 43 -3.44 4.75 5.46
C LEU A 43 -2.90 4.71 6.89
N LYS A 44 -1.90 5.55 7.17
CA LYS A 44 -1.27 5.67 8.49
C LYS A 44 -2.26 6.13 9.56
N LYS A 45 -3.14 7.08 9.25
CA LYS A 45 -4.18 7.53 10.16
C LYS A 45 -5.22 6.45 10.45
N GLN A 46 -5.71 5.77 9.42
CA GLN A 46 -6.83 4.82 9.55
C GLN A 46 -6.41 3.49 10.19
N TYR A 47 -5.22 2.99 9.85
CA TYR A 47 -4.84 1.61 10.20
C TYR A 47 -3.63 1.52 11.13
N LEU A 48 -2.85 2.59 11.28
CA LEU A 48 -1.65 2.62 12.12
C LEU A 48 -1.77 3.57 13.33
N ASN A 49 -2.96 4.15 13.57
CA ASN A 49 -3.24 5.10 14.64
C ASN A 49 -2.23 6.26 14.74
N GLN A 50 -1.63 6.66 13.60
CA GLN A 50 -0.73 7.81 13.59
C GLN A 50 -1.56 9.10 13.63
N SER A 51 -1.45 9.81 14.74
CA SER A 51 -1.99 11.16 14.91
C SER A 51 -1.04 12.18 14.31
N TYR A 52 -1.55 13.02 13.42
CA TYR A 52 -0.84 14.21 12.95
C TYR A 52 -1.32 15.40 13.76
N THR A 53 -0.49 15.89 14.68
CA THR A 53 -0.68 17.20 15.31
C THR A 53 -0.12 18.26 14.37
N THR A 54 -1.00 19.15 13.92
CA THR A 54 -0.65 20.39 13.23
C THR A 54 0.07 21.35 14.17
#